data_AF-A0A356GNK4-F1
#
_entry.id   AF-A0A356GNK4-F1
#
_cell.length_a   1.000
_cell.length_b   1.000
_cell.length_c   1.000
_cell.angle_alpha   90.00
_cell.angle_beta   90.00
_cell.angle_gamma   90.00
#
_symmetry.space_group_name_H-M   'P 1'
#
loop_
_entity.id
_entity.type
_entity.pdbx_description
1 polymer ?
#
loop_
_entity_poly.entity_id
_entity_poly.type
_entity_poly.pdbx_seq_one_letter_code
_entity_poly.pdbx_strand_id
1 'polypeptide(L)'
;MSARTVFPLLLLLAFLSSTGGNAAFAGQGEEASPARGSRGYRLYEETAASVNGRVLFRTELLREACLLRCGAFPGDEPAELPLPEVRERRIREILVLQEEEKLGLGQVDNASVLAAAAAANARLKACPSPCAREIDASDLRAFVEHRLVVREFLRKRVAVFVDVNEEEVRREIARRVSRGEIQGDPPTEEQVRLELFEEKASREIRNWYDRVASKSKIVRSPLEEK
;
A
#
# COMPACT_ATOMS: atom_id res chain seq x y z
N MET A 1 3.85 20.70 19.97
CA MET A 1 2.70 19.78 19.94
C MET A 1 2.11 19.79 18.54
N SER A 2 1.96 18.59 17.96
CA SER A 2 1.28 18.25 16.70
C SER A 2 1.93 18.70 15.38
N ALA A 3 2.92 17.92 14.93
CA ALA A 3 3.28 17.85 13.52
C ALA A 3 2.24 16.96 12.81
N ARG A 4 1.43 17.55 11.93
CA ARG A 4 0.55 16.81 11.02
C ARG A 4 1.42 16.24 9.90
N THR A 5 1.71 14.96 9.96
CA THR A 5 2.35 14.22 8.87
C THR A 5 1.32 13.99 7.77
N VAL A 6 1.24 14.94 6.83
CA VAL A 6 0.52 14.78 5.57
C VAL A 6 1.43 13.96 4.65
N PHE A 7 1.14 12.67 4.50
CA PHE A 7 1.76 11.86 3.45
C PHE A 7 1.29 12.38 2.08
N PRO A 8 2.19 12.81 1.18
CA PRO A 8 1.77 13.27 -0.13
C PRO A 8 1.44 12.05 -1.01
N LEU A 9 0.27 12.10 -1.65
CA LEU A 9 -0.27 11.10 -2.58
C LEU A 9 0.39 11.17 -3.98
N LEU A 10 1.59 11.76 -4.07
CA LEU A 10 2.26 12.18 -5.30
C LEU A 10 3.28 11.14 -5.77
N LEU A 11 2.85 10.06 -6.41
CA LEU A 11 3.68 9.25 -7.33
C LEU A 11 2.88 8.11 -7.98
N LEU A 12 1.93 8.44 -8.87
CA LEU A 12 1.07 7.40 -9.46
C LEU A 12 0.74 7.50 -10.95
N LEU A 13 1.38 8.39 -11.71
CA LEU A 13 1.11 8.47 -13.14
C LEU A 13 2.40 8.68 -13.95
N ALA A 14 2.99 7.57 -14.41
CA ALA A 14 3.79 7.57 -15.63
C ALA A 14 3.94 6.15 -16.21
N PHE A 15 3.64 6.04 -17.51
CA PHE A 15 3.95 4.97 -18.48
C PHE A 15 3.01 3.76 -18.64
N LEU A 16 2.17 3.85 -19.68
CA LEU A 16 1.71 2.73 -20.49
C LEU A 16 1.87 3.09 -21.98
N SER A 17 2.61 2.28 -22.73
CA SER A 17 2.59 2.20 -24.20
C SER A 17 3.12 0.80 -24.59
N SER A 18 2.24 -0.11 -25.03
CA SER A 18 2.20 -0.72 -26.40
C SER A 18 3.39 -1.64 -26.74
N THR A 19 3.30 -2.85 -27.29
CA THR A 19 2.27 -3.78 -27.81
C THR A 19 2.96 -5.17 -27.90
N GLY A 20 2.31 -6.29 -27.57
CA GLY A 20 1.78 -7.24 -28.56
C GLY A 20 2.63 -8.52 -28.68
N GLY A 21 2.01 -9.71 -28.59
CA GLY A 21 2.62 -10.99 -29.01
C GLY A 21 2.22 -12.22 -28.20
N ASN A 22 1.37 -13.07 -28.79
CA ASN A 22 0.86 -14.35 -28.27
C ASN A 22 1.93 -15.47 -28.18
N ALA A 23 1.78 -16.41 -27.23
CA ALA A 23 1.40 -17.82 -27.47
C ALA A 23 1.88 -18.83 -26.39
N ALA A 24 0.93 -19.68 -25.98
CA ALA A 24 0.99 -21.15 -25.74
C ALA A 24 1.89 -21.81 -24.66
N PHE A 25 1.21 -22.27 -23.59
CA PHE A 25 1.09 -23.65 -23.07
C PHE A 25 2.21 -24.70 -23.21
N ALA A 26 2.65 -25.23 -22.06
CA ALA A 26 2.87 -26.64 -21.65
C ALA A 26 3.66 -26.58 -20.32
N GLY A 27 3.42 -27.33 -19.23
CA GLY A 27 2.93 -28.68 -19.00
C GLY A 27 3.96 -29.39 -18.11
N GLN A 28 3.50 -30.16 -17.10
CA GLN A 28 4.26 -31.02 -16.15
C GLN A 28 4.84 -30.27 -14.93
N GLY A 29 4.65 -30.66 -13.67
CA GLY A 29 4.22 -31.93 -13.10
C GLY A 29 5.39 -32.59 -12.39
N GLU A 30 5.68 -32.22 -11.14
CA GLU A 30 6.62 -32.98 -10.30
C GLU A 30 6.30 -32.80 -8.80
N GLU A 31 6.04 -33.94 -8.16
CA GLU A 31 5.83 -34.14 -6.74
C GLU A 31 7.05 -33.71 -5.92
N ALA A 32 6.84 -32.89 -4.90
CA ALA A 32 7.83 -32.65 -3.85
C ALA A 32 7.46 -33.45 -2.59
N SER A 33 8.21 -34.55 -2.41
CA SER A 33 8.29 -35.41 -1.24
C SER A 33 8.53 -34.63 0.07
N PRO A 34 7.93 -35.02 1.21
CA PRO A 34 8.12 -34.33 2.48
C PRO A 34 9.50 -34.63 3.07
N ALA A 35 10.32 -33.59 3.22
CA ALA A 35 11.60 -33.67 3.91
C ALA A 35 11.42 -34.14 5.36
N ARG A 36 12.08 -35.25 5.70
CA ARG A 36 12.29 -35.71 7.08
C ARG A 36 13.37 -34.85 7.75
N GLY A 37 13.07 -34.28 8.92
CA GLY A 37 14.05 -34.19 10.00
C GLY A 37 14.27 -32.83 10.67
N SER A 38 13.38 -32.45 11.59
CA SER A 38 13.80 -31.93 12.91
C SER A 38 12.67 -32.07 13.92
N ARG A 39 12.94 -32.78 15.02
CA ARG A 39 12.04 -33.02 16.14
C ARG A 39 11.76 -31.70 16.89
N GLY A 40 10.49 -31.45 17.22
CA GLY A 40 10.13 -31.22 18.62
C GLY A 40 10.08 -29.80 19.20
N TYR A 41 10.15 -28.73 18.41
CA TYR A 41 9.74 -27.40 18.89
C TYR A 41 8.59 -26.89 18.05
N ARG A 42 7.41 -26.67 18.65
CA ARG A 42 6.45 -25.74 18.05
C ARG A 42 7.11 -24.37 18.18
N LEU A 43 7.67 -23.86 17.08
CA LEU A 43 8.00 -22.44 16.98
C LEU A 43 6.68 -21.69 17.18
N TYR A 44 6.47 -21.19 18.40
CA TYR A 44 5.34 -20.31 18.70
C TYR A 44 5.71 -18.96 18.11
N GLU A 45 5.27 -18.75 16.88
CA GLU A 45 5.39 -17.44 16.26
C GLU A 45 4.39 -16.49 16.93
N GLU A 46 4.91 -15.35 17.39
CA GLU A 46 4.11 -14.34 18.06
C GLU A 46 3.10 -13.76 17.06
N THR A 47 1.81 -13.99 17.31
CA THR A 47 0.73 -13.41 16.52
C THR A 47 0.67 -11.92 16.82
N ALA A 48 0.72 -11.08 15.79
CA ALA A 48 0.60 -9.64 15.91
C ALA A 48 -0.86 -9.16 15.77
N ALA A 49 -1.63 -9.78 14.88
CA ALA A 49 -3.06 -9.51 14.70
C ALA A 49 -3.78 -10.67 13.98
N SER A 50 -5.11 -10.63 13.97
CA SER A 50 -5.94 -11.42 13.08
C SER A 50 -7.02 -10.53 12.44
N VAL A 51 -7.24 -10.68 11.13
CA VAL A 51 -8.22 -9.92 10.35
C VAL A 51 -9.08 -10.90 9.56
N ASN A 52 -10.36 -11.04 9.96
CA ASN A 52 -11.31 -11.97 9.35
C ASN A 52 -10.77 -13.42 9.23
N GLY A 53 -9.98 -13.86 10.21
CA GLY A 53 -9.38 -15.19 10.23
C GLY A 53 -7.98 -15.28 9.60
N ARG A 54 -7.53 -14.28 8.83
CA ARG A 54 -6.12 -14.19 8.41
C ARG A 54 -5.26 -13.77 9.59
N VAL A 55 -4.25 -14.56 9.92
CA VAL A 55 -3.31 -14.26 11.01
C VAL A 55 -2.14 -13.47 10.44
N LEU A 56 -1.74 -12.43 11.15
CA LEU A 56 -0.53 -11.65 10.92
C LEU A 56 0.46 -12.00 12.01
N PHE A 57 1.67 -12.41 11.63
CA PHE A 57 2.73 -12.72 12.56
C PHE A 57 3.70 -11.55 12.75
N ARG A 58 4.41 -11.55 13.88
CA ARG A 58 5.41 -10.52 14.17
C ARG A 58 6.57 -10.53 13.17
N THR A 59 6.98 -11.68 12.64
CA THR A 59 8.07 -11.74 11.65
C THR A 59 7.69 -11.02 10.36
N GLU A 60 6.43 -11.14 9.92
CA GLU A 60 5.91 -10.40 8.78
C GLU A 60 5.98 -8.88 9.02
N LEU A 61 5.65 -8.42 10.24
CA LEU A 61 5.76 -7.00 10.58
C LEU A 61 7.21 -6.52 10.61
N LEU A 62 8.15 -7.33 11.08
CA LEU A 62 9.58 -6.99 11.07
C LEU A 62 10.13 -6.88 9.64
N ARG A 63 9.75 -7.81 8.75
CA ARG A 63 10.10 -7.75 7.32
C ARG A 63 9.52 -6.50 6.67
N GLU A 64 8.23 -6.24 6.90
CA GLU A 64 7.56 -5.05 6.40
C GLU A 64 8.22 -3.76 6.90
N ALA A 65 8.55 -3.67 8.20
CA ALA A 65 9.24 -2.53 8.78
C ALA A 65 10.61 -2.31 8.13
N CYS A 66 11.33 -3.39 7.83
CA CYS A 66 12.60 -3.32 7.13
C CYS A 66 12.44 -2.81 5.69
N LEU A 67 11.45 -3.31 4.95
CA LEU A 67 11.15 -2.88 3.59
C LEU A 67 10.78 -1.39 3.53
N LEU A 68 9.99 -0.90 4.50
CA LEU A 68 9.65 0.51 4.63
C LEU A 68 10.87 1.37 4.97
N ARG A 69 11.71 0.93 5.91
CA ARG A 69 12.97 1.61 6.26
C ARG A 69 13.90 1.73 5.07
N CYS A 70 13.90 0.75 4.18
CA CYS A 70 14.72 0.76 2.97
C CYS A 70 14.06 1.47 1.78
N GLY A 71 12.84 2.01 1.92
CA GLY A 71 12.09 2.60 0.81
C GLY A 71 11.94 1.62 -0.35
N ALA A 72 11.73 0.33 -0.06
CA ALA A 72 11.84 -0.73 -1.06
C ALA A 72 10.80 -0.58 -2.18
N PHE A 73 9.60 -0.06 -1.88
CA PHE A 73 8.58 0.13 -2.91
C PHE A 73 8.88 1.35 -3.79
N PRO A 74 8.71 1.28 -5.13
CA PRO A 74 9.00 2.41 -6.02
C PRO A 74 8.16 3.66 -5.69
N GLY A 75 8.84 4.77 -5.42
CA GLY A 75 8.21 6.06 -5.09
C GLY A 75 8.00 6.28 -3.59
N ASP A 76 8.26 5.28 -2.75
CA ASP A 76 8.25 5.46 -1.30
C ASP A 76 9.58 6.04 -0.82
N GLU A 77 9.51 7.05 0.04
CA GLU A 77 10.65 7.51 0.82
C GLU A 77 10.93 6.54 1.97
N PRO A 78 12.21 6.29 2.32
CA PRO A 78 12.59 5.55 3.52
C PRO A 78 11.87 6.04 4.78
N ALA A 79 11.18 5.13 5.48
CA ALA A 79 10.44 5.46 6.69
C ALA A 79 10.66 4.41 7.79
N GLU A 80 11.06 4.86 8.97
CA GLU A 80 11.13 4.03 10.17
C GLU A 80 9.83 4.16 10.96
N LEU A 81 9.06 3.07 11.02
CA LEU A 81 7.79 3.02 11.74
C LEU A 81 7.88 2.04 12.90
N PRO A 82 7.29 2.36 14.07
CA PRO A 82 7.18 1.43 15.18
C PRO A 82 6.25 0.26 14.80
N LEU A 83 6.49 -0.93 15.36
CA LEU A 83 5.74 -2.15 15.01
C LEU A 83 4.21 -2.02 15.14
N PRO A 84 3.64 -1.31 16.14
CA PRO A 84 2.20 -1.05 16.19
C PRO A 84 1.67 -0.31 14.95
N GLU A 85 2.41 0.66 14.42
CA GLU A 85 2.01 1.39 13.20
C GLU A 85 2.13 0.52 11.95
N VAL A 86 3.20 -0.28 11.87
CA VAL A 86 3.37 -1.27 10.79
C VAL A 86 2.21 -2.27 10.81
N ARG A 87 1.78 -2.73 11.99
CA ARG A 87 0.60 -3.59 12.16
C ARG A 87 -0.66 -2.94 11.60
N GLU A 88 -0.97 -1.69 11.98
CA GLU A 88 -2.18 -1.03 11.49
C GLU A 88 -2.12 -0.79 9.96
N ARG A 89 -0.94 -0.51 9.41
CA ARG A 89 -0.74 -0.42 7.96
C ARG A 89 -1.01 -1.76 7.26
N ARG A 90 -0.50 -2.88 7.80
CA ARG A 90 -0.78 -4.23 7.29
C ARG A 90 -2.24 -4.63 7.42
N ILE A 91 -2.91 -4.28 8.51
CA ILE A 91 -4.34 -4.53 8.67
C ILE A 91 -5.11 -3.82 7.55
N ARG A 92 -4.82 -2.53 7.29
CA ARG A 92 -5.44 -1.78 6.19
C ARG A 92 -5.23 -2.47 4.84
N GLU A 93 -4.01 -2.89 4.53
CA GLU A 93 -3.71 -3.61 3.28
C GLU A 93 -4.47 -4.93 3.17
N ILE A 94 -4.58 -5.71 4.24
CA ILE A 94 -5.37 -6.94 4.24
C ILE A 94 -6.85 -6.65 3.93
N LEU A 95 -7.42 -5.59 4.51
CA LEU A 95 -8.80 -5.21 4.22
C LEU A 95 -8.99 -4.84 2.75
N VAL A 96 -8.00 -4.15 2.14
CA VAL A 96 -8.00 -3.88 0.70
C VAL A 96 -7.93 -5.19 -0.10
N LEU A 97 -7.01 -6.09 0.24
CA LEU A 97 -6.84 -7.35 -0.49
C LEU A 97 -8.09 -8.24 -0.39
N GLN A 98 -8.74 -8.30 0.77
CA GLN A 98 -9.98 -9.06 0.95
C GLN A 98 -11.16 -8.45 0.19
N GLU A 99 -11.23 -7.12 0.05
CA GLU A 99 -12.23 -6.48 -0.81
C GLU A 99 -11.89 -6.63 -2.28
N GLU A 100 -10.60 -6.64 -2.62
CA GLU A 100 -10.13 -6.89 -3.97
C GLU A 100 -10.51 -8.29 -4.46
N GLU A 101 -10.34 -9.32 -3.62
CA GLU A 101 -10.78 -10.69 -3.93
C GLU A 101 -12.28 -10.77 -4.27
N LYS A 102 -13.10 -9.83 -3.78
CA LYS A 102 -14.55 -9.76 -4.06
C LYS A 102 -14.88 -8.97 -5.32
N LEU A 103 -14.14 -7.89 -5.58
CA LEU A 103 -14.51 -6.88 -6.58
C LEU A 103 -13.65 -6.92 -7.85
N GLY A 104 -12.44 -7.49 -7.78
CA GLY A 104 -11.53 -7.64 -8.91
C GLY A 104 -11.08 -6.32 -9.55
N LEU A 105 -10.88 -5.27 -8.77
CA LEU A 105 -10.51 -3.94 -9.25
C LEU A 105 -8.98 -3.79 -9.41
N GLY A 106 -8.17 -4.28 -8.49
CA GLY A 106 -6.72 -4.21 -8.41
C GLY A 106 -5.96 -5.19 -9.30
N GLN A 107 -6.33 -5.33 -10.57
CA GLN A 107 -5.56 -6.15 -11.51
C GLN A 107 -4.22 -5.50 -11.87
N VAL A 108 -3.13 -6.24 -11.69
CA VAL A 108 -1.77 -5.83 -12.02
C VAL A 108 -1.16 -6.88 -12.94
N ASP A 109 -0.55 -6.45 -14.04
CA ASP A 109 0.11 -7.37 -14.94
C ASP A 109 1.47 -7.85 -14.37
N ASN A 110 1.85 -9.08 -14.74
CA ASN A 110 3.07 -9.69 -14.24
C ASN A 110 4.35 -8.93 -14.65
N ALA A 111 4.35 -8.22 -15.79
CA ALA A 111 5.50 -7.45 -16.24
C ALA A 111 5.73 -6.23 -15.32
N SER A 112 4.66 -5.55 -14.91
CA SER A 112 4.70 -4.49 -13.91
C SER A 112 5.20 -4.98 -12.56
N VAL A 113 4.75 -6.16 -12.10
CA VAL A 113 5.25 -6.76 -10.85
C VAL A 113 6.75 -7.06 -10.95
N LEU A 114 7.20 -7.65 -12.06
CA LEU A 114 8.62 -7.96 -12.29
C LEU A 114 9.49 -6.71 -12.31
N ALA A 115 9.07 -5.68 -13.06
CA ALA A 115 9.80 -4.41 -13.15
C ALA A 115 9.88 -3.71 -11.79
N ALA A 116 8.78 -3.65 -11.06
CA ALA A 116 8.74 -3.06 -9.73
C ALA A 116 9.57 -3.87 -8.72
N ALA A 117 9.55 -5.21 -8.79
CA ALA A 117 10.35 -6.08 -7.93
C ALA A 117 11.86 -5.91 -8.19
N ALA A 118 12.26 -5.77 -9.45
CA ALA A 118 13.65 -5.47 -9.80
C ALA A 118 14.09 -4.11 -9.25
N ALA A 119 13.25 -3.08 -9.40
CA ALA A 119 13.51 -1.75 -8.86
C ALA A 119 13.54 -1.73 -7.32
N ALA A 120 12.71 -2.55 -6.68
CA ALA A 120 12.69 -2.71 -5.23
C ALA A 120 13.94 -3.43 -4.72
N ASN A 121 14.39 -4.45 -5.45
CA ASN A 121 15.61 -5.21 -5.12
C ASN A 121 16.86 -4.33 -5.22
N ALA A 122 16.92 -3.45 -6.23
CA ALA A 122 18.00 -2.48 -6.35
C ALA A 122 18.07 -1.54 -5.13
N ARG A 123 16.91 -1.03 -4.66
CA ARG A 123 16.82 -0.19 -3.46
C ARG A 123 17.19 -0.96 -2.20
N LEU A 124 16.67 -2.17 -2.04
CA LEU A 124 16.96 -3.04 -0.89
C LEU A 124 18.46 -3.34 -0.77
N LYS A 125 19.14 -3.62 -1.89
CA LYS A 125 20.60 -3.84 -1.92
C LYS A 125 21.42 -2.60 -1.56
N ALA A 126 20.90 -1.41 -1.87
CA ALA A 126 21.54 -0.15 -1.50
C ALA A 126 21.26 0.25 -0.04
N CYS A 127 20.33 -0.43 0.64
CA CYS A 127 19.95 -0.12 2.00
C CYS A 127 21.07 -0.47 3.00
N PRO A 128 21.49 0.48 3.86
CA PRO A 128 22.55 0.22 4.84
C PRO A 128 22.08 -0.66 6.02
N SER A 129 20.77 -0.89 6.15
CA SER A 129 20.19 -1.62 7.29
C SER A 129 20.54 -3.12 7.24
N PRO A 130 21.01 -3.73 8.35
CA PRO A 130 21.35 -5.14 8.37
C PRO A 130 20.15 -6.06 8.09
N CYS A 131 18.93 -5.63 8.43
CA CYS A 131 17.71 -6.40 8.20
C CYS A 131 17.45 -6.66 6.70
N ALA A 132 17.99 -5.84 5.80
CA ALA A 132 17.81 -6.00 4.36
C ALA A 132 18.40 -7.33 3.84
N ARG A 133 19.39 -7.88 4.56
CA ARG A 133 20.04 -9.15 4.21
C ARG A 133 19.17 -10.37 4.54
N GLU A 134 18.17 -10.21 5.39
CA GLU A 134 17.27 -11.28 5.84
C GLU A 134 16.02 -11.40 4.96
N ILE A 135 15.81 -10.45 4.04
CA ILE A 135 14.68 -10.46 3.11
C ILE A 135 15.06 -11.24 1.86
N ASP A 136 14.32 -12.31 1.59
CA ASP A 136 14.50 -13.08 0.36
C ASP A 136 13.79 -12.44 -0.85
N ALA A 137 14.14 -12.88 -2.05
CA ALA A 137 13.59 -12.33 -3.29
C ALA A 137 12.09 -12.65 -3.47
N SER A 138 11.62 -13.76 -2.90
CA SER A 138 10.20 -14.17 -2.95
C SER A 138 9.33 -13.26 -2.10
N ASP A 139 9.76 -12.97 -0.87
CA ASP A 139 9.12 -12.06 0.08
C ASP A 139 9.06 -10.65 -0.50
N LEU A 140 10.17 -10.20 -1.11
CA LEU A 140 10.21 -8.90 -1.77
C LEU A 140 9.22 -8.83 -2.94
N ARG A 141 9.15 -9.87 -3.78
CA ARG A 141 8.21 -9.93 -4.90
C ARG A 141 6.76 -9.92 -4.39
N ALA A 142 6.43 -10.73 -3.39
CA ALA A 142 5.09 -10.79 -2.81
C ALA A 142 4.70 -9.45 -2.16
N PHE A 143 5.64 -8.78 -1.48
CA PHE A 143 5.44 -7.42 -0.96
C PHE A 143 5.11 -6.43 -2.09
N VAL A 144 5.90 -6.42 -3.17
CA VAL A 144 5.68 -5.51 -4.31
C VAL A 144 4.33 -5.78 -4.98
N GLU A 145 4.00 -7.06 -5.20
CA GLU A 145 2.72 -7.45 -5.79
C GLU A 145 1.54 -6.95 -4.96
N HIS A 146 1.52 -7.24 -3.65
CA HIS A 146 0.49 -6.73 -2.75
C HIS A 146 0.39 -5.21 -2.78
N ARG A 147 1.51 -4.51 -2.76
CA ARG A 147 1.56 -3.04 -2.81
C ARG A 147 0.95 -2.50 -4.10
N LEU A 148 1.26 -3.09 -5.25
CA LEU A 148 0.71 -2.69 -6.53
C LEU A 148 -0.81 -2.93 -6.59
N VAL A 149 -1.27 -4.08 -6.13
CA VAL A 149 -2.71 -4.43 -6.09
C VAL A 149 -3.46 -3.44 -5.20
N VAL A 150 -2.97 -3.18 -3.99
CA VAL A 150 -3.57 -2.22 -3.06
C VAL A 150 -3.63 -0.82 -3.68
N ARG A 151 -2.55 -0.40 -4.33
CA ARG A 151 -2.45 0.90 -5.00
C ARG A 151 -3.47 1.02 -6.13
N GLU A 152 -3.59 0.01 -6.97
CA GLU A 152 -4.51 0.01 -8.10
C GLU A 152 -5.98 -0.04 -7.66
N PHE A 153 -6.29 -0.84 -6.65
CA PHE A 153 -7.62 -0.88 -6.03
C PHE A 153 -8.05 0.50 -5.54
N LEU A 154 -7.20 1.15 -4.73
CA LEU A 154 -7.51 2.47 -4.17
C LEU A 154 -7.62 3.54 -5.26
N ARG A 155 -6.77 3.48 -6.28
CA ARG A 155 -6.83 4.38 -7.44
C ARG A 155 -8.17 4.27 -8.16
N LYS A 156 -8.60 3.04 -8.50
CA LYS A 156 -9.90 2.81 -9.15
C LYS A 156 -11.06 3.21 -8.26
N ARG A 157 -10.95 2.96 -6.97
CA ARG A 157 -11.98 3.39 -6.01
C ARG A 157 -12.14 4.90 -6.00
N VAL A 158 -11.04 5.65 -5.88
CA VAL A 158 -11.07 7.12 -5.95
C VAL A 158 -11.69 7.57 -7.27
N ALA A 159 -11.28 7.00 -8.40
CA ALA A 159 -11.81 7.36 -9.71
C ALA A 159 -13.33 7.15 -9.86
N VAL A 160 -13.91 6.18 -9.14
CA VAL A 160 -15.36 5.90 -9.18
C VAL A 160 -16.16 6.83 -8.27
N PHE A 161 -15.62 7.18 -7.10
CA PHE A 161 -16.39 7.84 -6.04
C PHE A 161 -16.04 9.32 -5.82
N VAL A 162 -14.97 9.81 -6.46
CA VAL A 162 -14.51 11.19 -6.30
C VAL A 162 -14.66 11.93 -7.61
N ASP A 163 -15.51 12.95 -7.58
CA ASP A 163 -15.68 13.92 -8.66
C ASP A 163 -15.50 15.34 -8.10
N VAL A 164 -14.91 16.22 -8.89
CA VAL A 164 -14.74 17.64 -8.61
C VAL A 164 -15.24 18.43 -9.80
N ASN A 165 -16.43 19.00 -9.65
CA ASN A 165 -17.05 19.76 -10.71
C ASN A 165 -16.62 21.25 -10.68
N GLU A 166 -16.87 21.96 -11.78
CA GLU A 166 -16.49 23.36 -11.92
C GLU A 166 -17.17 24.28 -10.90
N GLU A 167 -18.41 23.98 -10.49
CA GLU A 167 -19.14 24.79 -9.53
C GLU A 167 -18.49 24.75 -8.14
N GLU A 168 -18.00 23.58 -7.72
CA GLU A 168 -17.22 23.42 -6.50
C GLU A 168 -15.91 24.21 -6.55
N VAL A 169 -15.19 24.16 -7.66
CA VAL A 169 -13.95 24.93 -7.86
C VAL A 169 -14.23 26.44 -7.76
N ARG A 170 -15.25 26.93 -8.47
CA ARG A 170 -15.63 28.35 -8.42
C ARG A 170 -16.07 28.80 -7.02
N ARG A 171 -16.86 27.96 -6.31
CA ARG A 171 -17.28 28.23 -4.92
C ARG A 171 -16.09 28.27 -3.97
N GLU A 172 -15.14 27.36 -4.13
CA GLU A 172 -13.94 27.29 -3.30
C GLU A 172 -13.03 28.51 -3.51
N ILE A 173 -12.83 28.94 -4.76
CA ILE A 173 -12.13 30.20 -5.07
C ILE A 173 -12.84 31.39 -4.41
N ALA A 174 -14.15 31.53 -4.59
CA ALA A 174 -14.94 32.61 -3.98
C ALA A 174 -14.87 32.59 -2.44
N ARG A 175 -14.83 31.39 -1.84
CA ARG A 175 -14.65 31.21 -0.39
C ARG A 175 -13.29 31.72 0.07
N ARG A 176 -12.21 31.39 -0.64
CA ARG A 176 -10.84 31.85 -0.29
C ARG A 176 -10.69 33.36 -0.45
N VAL A 177 -11.27 33.93 -1.51
CA VAL A 177 -11.33 35.39 -1.72
C VAL A 177 -12.08 36.07 -0.57
N SER A 178 -13.27 35.60 -0.23
CA SER A 178 -14.10 36.23 0.82
C SER A 178 -13.49 36.15 2.22
N ARG A 179 -12.65 35.14 2.49
CA ARG A 179 -11.92 34.98 3.76
C ARG A 179 -10.57 35.68 3.79
N GLY A 180 -10.13 36.29 2.68
CA GLY A 180 -8.78 36.88 2.59
C GLY A 180 -7.67 35.84 2.74
N GLU A 181 -7.93 34.57 2.42
CA GLU A 181 -6.98 33.46 2.53
C GLU A 181 -5.96 33.45 1.36
N ILE A 182 -6.13 34.34 0.37
CA ILE A 182 -5.22 34.47 -0.78
C ILE A 182 -4.11 35.46 -0.42
N GLN A 183 -2.90 34.95 -0.22
CA GLN A 183 -1.69 35.75 -0.11
C GLN A 183 -0.89 35.63 -1.42
N GLY A 184 -0.72 36.75 -2.14
CA GLY A 184 -0.04 36.76 -3.43
C GLY A 184 -0.97 36.47 -4.61
N ASP A 185 -0.46 35.78 -5.64
CA ASP A 185 -1.23 35.47 -6.85
C ASP A 185 -2.39 34.52 -6.53
N PRO A 186 -3.58 34.74 -7.13
CA PRO A 186 -4.73 33.86 -6.91
C PRO A 186 -4.43 32.45 -7.44
N PRO A 187 -4.83 31.39 -6.72
CA PRO A 187 -4.63 30.03 -7.20
C PRO A 187 -5.40 29.82 -8.50
N THR A 188 -4.79 29.13 -9.44
CA THR A 188 -5.43 28.75 -10.70
C THR A 188 -6.58 27.77 -10.45
N GLU A 189 -7.57 27.74 -11.33
CA GLU A 189 -8.68 26.77 -11.23
C GLU A 189 -8.18 25.32 -11.21
N GLU A 190 -7.11 25.01 -11.94
CA GLU A 190 -6.50 23.69 -11.97
C GLU A 190 -5.87 23.31 -10.62
N GLN A 191 -5.17 24.24 -9.97
CA GLN A 191 -4.63 24.03 -8.62
C GLN A 191 -5.74 23.77 -7.61
N VAL A 192 -6.79 24.59 -7.61
CA VAL A 192 -7.93 24.41 -6.70
C VAL A 192 -8.65 23.08 -6.98
N ARG A 193 -8.81 22.70 -8.26
CA ARG A 193 -9.40 21.42 -8.64
C ARG A 193 -8.57 20.25 -8.10
N LEU A 194 -7.24 20.31 -8.25
CA LEU A 194 -6.34 19.27 -7.74
C LEU A 194 -6.42 19.16 -6.21
N GLU A 195 -6.35 20.28 -5.49
CA GLU A 195 -6.44 20.30 -4.03
C GLU A 195 -7.78 19.71 -3.53
N LEU A 196 -8.90 20.11 -4.15
CA LEU A 196 -10.21 19.55 -3.84
C LEU A 196 -10.29 18.06 -4.14
N PHE A 197 -9.68 17.62 -5.25
CA PHE A 197 -9.62 16.21 -5.61
C PHE A 197 -8.83 15.42 -4.57
N GLU A 198 -7.65 15.88 -4.17
CA GLU A 198 -6.80 15.24 -3.16
C GLU A 198 -7.49 15.16 -1.79
N GLU A 199 -8.18 16.24 -1.38
CA GLU A 199 -8.94 16.28 -0.15
C GLU A 199 -10.09 15.27 -0.17
N LYS A 200 -10.86 15.23 -1.27
CA LYS A 200 -11.97 14.29 -1.43
C LYS A 200 -11.48 12.84 -1.54
N ALA A 201 -10.41 12.58 -2.28
CA ALA A 201 -9.76 11.27 -2.38
C ALA A 201 -9.32 10.75 -1.01
N SER A 202 -8.61 11.58 -0.26
CA SER A 202 -8.17 11.25 1.10
C SER A 202 -9.35 10.98 2.04
N ARG A 203 -10.46 11.71 1.87
CA ARG A 203 -11.68 11.51 2.65
C ARG A 203 -12.40 10.22 2.28
N GLU A 204 -12.56 9.92 1.00
CA GLU A 204 -13.19 8.67 0.56
C GLU A 204 -12.39 7.45 1.03
N ILE A 205 -11.05 7.48 0.90
CA ILE A 205 -10.21 6.38 1.37
C ILE A 205 -10.37 6.17 2.88
N ARG A 206 -10.31 7.24 3.69
CA ARG A 206 -10.52 7.14 5.15
C ARG A 206 -11.91 6.60 5.50
N ASN A 207 -12.95 7.20 4.93
CA ASN A 207 -14.34 6.78 5.17
C ASN A 207 -14.56 5.33 4.75
N TRP A 208 -13.96 4.89 3.65
CA TRP A 208 -14.04 3.51 3.21
C TRP A 208 -13.35 2.56 4.19
N TYR A 209 -12.13 2.88 4.65
CA TYR A 209 -11.45 2.09 5.66
C TYR A 209 -12.28 1.95 6.94
N ASP A 210 -12.88 3.04 7.42
CA ASP A 210 -13.74 3.00 8.62
C ASP A 210 -14.96 2.08 8.42
N ARG A 211 -15.61 2.17 7.24
CA ARG A 211 -16.74 1.30 6.89
C ARG A 211 -16.35 -0.18 6.77
N VAL A 212 -15.19 -0.50 6.22
CA VAL A 212 -14.75 -1.90 6.07
C VAL A 212 -14.24 -2.46 7.39
N ALA A 213 -13.48 -1.66 8.16
CA ALA A 213 -12.96 -2.06 9.46
C ALA A 213 -14.10 -2.33 10.47
N SER A 214 -15.15 -1.50 10.48
CA SER A 214 -16.33 -1.70 11.35
C SER A 214 -17.12 -2.99 11.06
N LYS A 215 -16.99 -3.54 9.85
CA LYS A 215 -17.62 -4.81 9.45
C LYS A 215 -16.68 -6.02 9.59
N SER A 216 -15.42 -5.79 9.96
CA SER A 216 -14.39 -6.82 10.00
C SER A 216 -14.10 -7.27 11.43
N LYS A 217 -13.83 -8.56 11.62
CA LYS A 217 -13.33 -9.09 12.89
C LYS A 217 -11.83 -8.88 12.96
N ILE A 218 -11.41 -7.82 13.66
CA ILE A 218 -10.01 -7.45 13.85
C ILE A 218 -9.61 -7.68 15.30
N VAL A 219 -8.69 -8.62 15.54
CA VAL A 219 -8.09 -8.88 16.85
C VAL A 219 -6.64 -8.41 16.81
N ARG A 220 -6.22 -7.62 17.78
CA ARG A 220 -4.84 -7.11 17.90
C ARG A 220 -4.17 -7.77 19.09
N SER A 221 -2.99 -8.32 18.88
CA SER A 221 -2.16 -8.79 19.99
C SER A 221 -1.32 -7.64 20.53
N PRO A 222 -0.98 -7.65 21.84
CA PRO A 222 0.05 -6.76 22.36
C PRO A 222 1.34 -6.91 21.55
N LEU A 223 2.03 -5.80 21.28
CA LEU A 223 3.36 -5.79 20.69
C LEU A 223 4.23 -5.01 21.67
N GLU A 224 5.20 -5.67 22.29
CA GLU A 224 6.20 -4.98 23.12
C GLU A 224 7.17 -4.24 22.21
N GLU A 225 7.33 -2.92 22.42
CA GLU A 225 8.46 -2.16 21.91
C GLU A 225 9.68 -2.52 22.78
N LYS A 226 10.56 -3.38 22.27
CA LYS A 226 11.85 -3.69 22.91
C LYS A 226 12.95 -2.92 22.22
#